data_AF-A0A833YDM6-F1
#
_entry.id   AF-A0A833YDM6-F1
#
_cell.length_a   1.000
_cell.length_b   1.000
_cell.length_c   1.000
_cell.angle_alpha   90.00
_cell.angle_beta   90.00
_cell.angle_gamma   90.00
#
_symmetry.space_group_name_H-M   'P 1'
#
loop_
_entity.id
_entity.type
_entity.pdbx_description
1 polymer ?
#
loop_
_entity_poly.entity_id
_entity_poly.type
_entity_poly.pdbx_seq_one_letter_code
_entity_poly.pdbx_strand_id
1 'polypeptide(L)'
;MNNVEIIGSTNLLNLLEDEVFADFFNTFLSLPVFGQTPFYTVENAEWGLWPEIPHDLISKYTGFLTWLGKYRLPFFCKTNLCFHYILCQELISFINSPEGGEELVDFWILAEKILSIDEMDQELRDYYLSLLLVLKATHLKEGSRVVALCNMNINSQQLVR
;
A
#
# COMPACT_ATOMS: atom_id res chain seq x y z
N MET A 1 5.51 17.18 11.70
CA MET A 1 5.00 16.12 12.59
C MET A 1 5.31 14.80 11.92
N ASN A 2 5.67 13.78 12.69
CA ASN A 2 5.88 12.43 12.17
C ASN A 2 4.52 11.87 11.68
N ASN A 3 4.48 11.08 10.60
CA ASN A 3 3.25 10.48 10.05
C ASN A 3 2.43 9.77 11.15
N VAL A 4 3.10 9.11 12.10
CA VAL A 4 2.48 8.45 13.24
C VAL A 4 1.75 9.43 14.19
N GLU A 5 2.33 10.61 14.41
CA GLU A 5 1.72 11.66 15.24
C GLU A 5 0.49 12.26 14.57
N ILE A 6 0.54 12.41 13.24
CA ILE A 6 -0.59 12.90 12.42
C ILE A 6 -1.74 11.91 12.53
N ILE A 7 -1.49 10.62 12.29
CA ILE A 7 -2.51 9.56 12.42
C ILE A 7 -3.08 9.55 13.84
N GLY A 8 -2.24 9.54 14.87
CA GLY A 8 -2.66 9.46 16.28
C GLY A 8 -3.46 10.68 16.78
N SER A 9 -3.43 11.80 16.08
CA SER A 9 -4.17 13.04 16.38
C SER A 9 -5.35 13.30 15.45
N THR A 10 -5.49 12.52 14.37
CA THR A 10 -6.60 12.63 13.42
C THR A 10 -7.86 11.98 13.98
N ASN A 11 -9.03 12.54 13.65
CA ASN A 11 -10.30 11.93 14.00
C ASN A 11 -10.42 10.54 13.33
N LEU A 12 -10.70 9.50 14.13
CA LEU A 12 -10.82 8.14 13.64
C LEU A 12 -11.84 8.00 12.49
N LEU A 13 -12.94 8.75 12.52
CA LEU A 13 -13.93 8.70 11.44
C LEU A 13 -13.34 9.10 10.09
N ASN A 14 -12.50 10.13 10.06
CA ASN A 14 -11.85 10.60 8.83
C ASN A 14 -10.83 9.56 8.32
N LEU A 15 -10.16 8.85 9.24
CA LEU A 15 -9.21 7.80 8.86
C LEU A 15 -9.93 6.59 8.25
N LEU A 16 -11.13 6.26 8.75
CA LEU A 16 -11.93 5.12 8.26
C LEU A 16 -12.55 5.35 6.87
N GLU A 17 -12.52 6.57 6.34
CA GLU A 17 -12.88 6.84 4.94
C GLU A 17 -11.83 6.27 3.95
N ASP A 18 -10.60 6.04 4.42
CA ASP A 18 -9.55 5.39 3.65
C ASP A 18 -9.63 3.87 3.79
N GLU A 19 -9.91 3.18 2.68
CA GLU A 19 -10.04 1.72 2.65
C GLU A 19 -8.77 1.00 3.11
N VAL A 20 -7.60 1.51 2.73
CA VAL A 20 -6.31 0.92 3.11
C VAL A 20 -6.12 1.02 4.62
N PHE A 21 -6.42 2.18 5.21
CA PHE A 21 -6.41 2.36 6.66
C PHE A 21 -7.38 1.39 7.34
N ALA A 22 -8.62 1.29 6.84
CA ALA A 22 -9.63 0.41 7.42
C ALA A 22 -9.15 -1.04 7.46
N ASP A 23 -8.51 -1.54 6.40
CA ASP A 23 -7.96 -2.90 6.34
C ASP A 23 -6.84 -3.14 7.36
N PHE A 24 -5.86 -2.24 7.43
CA PHE A 24 -4.76 -2.34 8.40
C PHE A 24 -5.28 -2.23 9.84
N PHE A 25 -6.25 -1.35 10.09
CA PHE A 25 -6.83 -1.16 11.40
C PHE A 25 -7.69 -2.36 11.82
N ASN A 26 -8.51 -2.91 10.91
CA ASN A 26 -9.27 -4.15 11.14
C ASN A 26 -8.35 -5.34 11.41
N THR A 27 -7.25 -5.44 10.68
CA THR A 27 -6.21 -6.46 10.91
C THR A 27 -5.63 -6.33 12.32
N PHE A 28 -5.34 -5.11 12.76
CA PHE A 28 -4.89 -4.83 14.13
C PHE A 28 -5.94 -5.21 15.18
N LEU A 29 -7.22 -4.90 14.94
CA LEU A 29 -8.31 -5.24 15.84
C LEU A 29 -8.58 -6.74 15.91
N SER A 30 -8.22 -7.49 14.87
CA SER A 30 -8.35 -8.95 14.79
C SER A 30 -7.23 -9.73 15.48
N LEU A 31 -6.19 -9.05 15.98
CA LEU A 31 -5.15 -9.71 16.76
C LEU A 31 -5.77 -10.34 18.04
N PRO A 32 -5.23 -11.49 18.52
CA PRO A 32 -5.86 -12.35 19.55
C PRO A 32 -5.79 -11.77 20.97
N VAL A 33 -6.29 -10.55 21.12
CA VAL A 33 -6.30 -9.76 22.36
C VAL A 33 -7.73 -9.64 22.91
N PHE A 34 -8.75 -10.08 22.15
CA PHE A 34 -10.17 -9.91 22.49
C PHE A 34 -10.97 -11.21 22.38
N GLY A 35 -12.02 -11.32 23.21
CA GLY A 35 -13.03 -12.37 23.08
C GLY A 35 -14.04 -12.09 21.96
N GLN A 36 -14.14 -10.84 21.49
CA GLN A 36 -14.95 -10.39 20.36
C GLN A 36 -14.15 -9.39 19.53
N THR A 37 -14.10 -9.62 18.23
CA THR A 37 -13.33 -8.82 17.28
C THR A 37 -14.23 -7.74 16.68
N PRO A 38 -13.97 -6.45 16.93
CA PRO A 38 -14.60 -5.38 16.19
C PRO A 38 -13.98 -5.24 14.80
N PHE A 39 -14.82 -4.96 13.81
CA PHE A 39 -14.39 -4.68 12.46
C PHE A 39 -15.28 -3.61 11.83
N TYR A 40 -14.69 -2.81 10.95
CA TYR A 40 -15.38 -1.76 10.20
C TYR A 40 -15.57 -2.18 8.76
N THR A 41 -16.78 -2.04 8.24
CA THR A 41 -17.08 -2.27 6.83
C THR A 41 -17.22 -0.91 6.14
N VAL A 42 -16.31 -0.59 5.22
CA VAL A 42 -16.28 0.69 4.52
C VAL A 42 -17.54 0.86 3.65
N GLU A 43 -17.97 -0.19 2.95
CA GLU A 43 -19.14 -0.17 2.04
C GLU A 43 -20.43 0.36 2.70
N ASN A 44 -20.66 -0.05 3.95
CA ASN A 44 -21.86 0.31 4.70
C ASN A 44 -21.59 1.42 5.74
N ALA A 45 -20.33 1.87 5.87
CA ALA A 45 -19.87 2.78 6.92
C ALA A 45 -20.29 2.33 8.35
N GLU A 46 -20.24 1.02 8.60
CA GLU A 46 -20.81 0.41 9.80
C GLU A 46 -19.78 -0.44 10.56
N TRP A 47 -19.99 -0.54 11.88
CA TRP A 47 -19.20 -1.38 12.77
C TRP A 47 -19.92 -2.68 13.07
N GLY A 48 -19.22 -3.78 12.87
CA GLY A 48 -19.62 -5.13 13.29
C GLY A 48 -18.80 -5.62 14.47
N LEU A 49 -19.33 -6.66 15.14
CA LEU A 49 -18.61 -7.44 16.14
C LEU A 49 -18.68 -8.91 15.73
N TRP A 50 -17.56 -9.62 15.90
CA TRP A 50 -17.50 -11.05 15.65
C TRP A 50 -17.00 -11.81 16.90
N PRO A 51 -17.78 -12.75 17.46
CA PRO A 51 -19.18 -13.05 17.13
C PRO A 51 -20.15 -11.91 17.48
N GLU A 52 -21.26 -11.85 16.76
CA GLU A 52 -22.31 -10.83 16.95
C GLU A 52 -22.92 -10.87 18.36
N ILE A 53 -23.25 -9.69 18.89
CA ILE A 53 -23.96 -9.55 20.17
C ILE A 53 -25.46 -9.35 19.89
N PRO A 54 -26.35 -9.93 20.71
CA PRO A 54 -27.78 -9.59 20.69
C PRO A 54 -28.04 -8.08 20.66
N HIS A 55 -28.94 -7.65 19.76
CA HIS A 55 -29.14 -6.23 19.41
C HIS A 55 -29.63 -5.34 20.55
N ASP A 56 -30.21 -5.93 21.59
CA ASP A 56 -30.67 -5.29 22.82
C ASP A 56 -29.52 -4.77 23.70
N LEU A 57 -28.28 -5.25 23.49
CA LEU A 57 -27.09 -4.84 24.25
C LEU A 57 -26.23 -3.78 23.51
N ILE A 58 -26.59 -3.41 22.29
CA ILE A 58 -25.80 -2.53 21.40
C ILE A 58 -26.12 -1.03 21.64
N SER A 59 -26.47 -0.64 22.87
CA SER A 59 -26.79 0.76 23.13
C SER A 59 -25.52 1.62 23.21
N LYS A 60 -25.21 2.27 22.08
CA LYS A 60 -24.25 3.38 21.82
C LYS A 60 -22.89 3.02 21.20
N TYR A 61 -22.93 2.82 19.88
CA TYR A 61 -21.79 2.91 18.96
C TYR A 61 -20.91 4.17 19.15
N THR A 62 -21.46 5.30 19.59
CA THR A 62 -20.70 6.54 19.79
C THR A 62 -19.63 6.42 20.89
N GLY A 63 -19.96 5.72 21.98
CA GLY A 63 -19.00 5.47 23.07
C GLY A 63 -17.90 4.53 22.63
N PHE A 64 -18.26 3.53 21.81
CA PHE A 64 -17.34 2.57 21.24
C PHE A 64 -16.33 3.22 20.28
N LEU A 65 -16.80 4.05 19.34
CA LEU A 65 -15.95 4.83 18.44
C LEU A 65 -14.96 5.74 19.20
N THR A 66 -15.48 6.44 20.21
CA THR A 66 -14.66 7.30 21.07
C THR A 66 -13.59 6.48 21.79
N TRP A 67 -13.94 5.29 22.27
CA TRP A 67 -13.01 4.38 22.92
C TRP A 67 -11.95 3.83 21.94
N LEU A 68 -12.33 3.45 20.72
CA LEU A 68 -11.38 3.02 19.69
C LEU A 68 -10.38 4.13 19.35
N GLY A 69 -10.86 5.34 19.09
CA GLY A 69 -10.00 6.48 18.79
C GLY A 69 -9.07 6.83 19.96
N LYS A 70 -9.58 6.79 21.20
CA LYS A 70 -8.80 7.16 22.39
C LYS A 70 -7.81 6.08 22.84
N TYR A 71 -8.17 4.81 22.72
CA TYR A 71 -7.45 3.71 23.36
C TYR A 71 -6.94 2.64 22.40
N ARG A 72 -7.36 2.60 21.13
CA ARG A 72 -6.85 1.62 20.15
C ARG A 72 -5.98 2.26 19.10
N LEU A 73 -6.39 3.38 18.53
CA LEU A 73 -5.60 4.12 17.54
C LEU A 73 -4.17 4.42 18.04
N PRO A 74 -3.94 4.88 19.29
CA PRO A 74 -2.57 5.13 19.76
C PRO A 74 -1.70 3.87 19.90
N PHE A 75 -2.31 2.69 20.07
CA PHE A 75 -1.56 1.43 20.08
C PHE A 75 -1.30 0.93 18.67
N PHE A 76 -2.27 1.05 17.77
CA PHE A 76 -2.07 0.78 16.34
C PHE A 76 -0.85 1.57 15.84
N CYS A 77 -0.78 2.86 16.16
CA CYS A 77 0.34 3.75 15.84
C CYS A 77 1.73 3.26 16.29
N LYS A 78 1.81 2.34 17.26
CA LYS A 78 3.08 1.77 17.78
C LYS A 78 3.41 0.41 17.16
N THR A 79 2.56 -0.13 16.31
CA THR A 79 2.75 -1.45 15.70
C THR A 79 3.45 -1.38 14.35
N ASN A 80 4.03 -2.51 13.93
CA ASN A 80 4.53 -2.67 12.57
C ASN A 80 3.41 -2.53 11.52
N LEU A 81 2.16 -2.84 11.86
CA LEU A 81 1.02 -2.64 10.95
C LEU A 81 0.82 -1.16 10.60
N CYS A 82 1.01 -0.23 11.54
CA CYS A 82 0.98 1.19 11.23
C CYS A 82 2.12 1.61 10.29
N PHE A 83 3.32 1.08 10.49
CA PHE A 83 4.44 1.35 9.58
C PHE A 83 4.19 0.78 8.17
N HIS A 84 3.58 -0.40 8.07
CA HIS A 84 3.19 -0.99 6.79
C HIS A 84 2.10 -0.16 6.10
N TYR A 85 1.11 0.33 6.85
CA TYR A 85 0.11 1.27 6.35
C TYR A 85 0.75 2.54 5.78
N ILE A 86 1.65 3.18 6.55
CA ILE A 86 2.36 4.40 6.10
C ILE A 86 3.14 4.10 4.82
N LEU A 87 3.90 3.00 4.78
CA LEU A 87 4.65 2.61 3.58
C LEU A 87 3.71 2.39 2.39
N CYS A 88 2.57 1.73 2.60
CA CYS A 88 1.58 1.49 1.56
C CYS A 88 1.03 2.80 0.99
N GLN A 89 0.70 3.76 1.86
CA GLN A 89 0.25 5.10 1.44
C GLN A 89 1.32 5.86 0.64
N GLU A 90 2.58 5.81 1.07
CA GLU A 90 3.68 6.41 0.30
C GLU A 90 3.86 5.74 -1.07
N LEU A 91 3.71 4.42 -1.16
CA LEU A 91 3.78 3.69 -2.43
C LEU A 91 2.60 4.02 -3.35
N ILE A 92 1.38 4.11 -2.82
CA ILE A 92 0.19 4.51 -3.58
C ILE A 92 0.34 5.95 -4.08
N SER A 93 0.82 6.86 -3.22
CA SER A 93 1.12 8.25 -3.58
C SER A 93 2.15 8.31 -4.71
N PHE A 94 3.22 7.51 -4.61
CA PHE A 94 4.23 7.39 -5.66
C PHE A 94 3.65 6.86 -6.97
N ILE A 95 2.87 5.79 -6.94
CA ILE A 95 2.25 5.19 -8.14
C ILE A 95 1.37 6.21 -8.86
N ASN A 96 0.55 6.95 -8.10
CA ASN A 96 -0.36 7.96 -8.62
C ASN A 96 0.31 9.29 -8.95
N SER A 97 1.63 9.39 -8.76
CA SER A 97 2.35 10.64 -8.93
C SER A 97 2.55 10.96 -10.43
N PRO A 98 2.56 12.26 -10.80
CA PRO A 98 2.76 12.68 -12.19
C PRO A 98 4.19 12.39 -12.70
N GLU A 99 5.10 11.97 -11.81
CA GLU A 99 6.45 11.54 -12.17
C GLU A 99 6.48 10.20 -12.92
N GLY A 100 5.34 9.51 -13.04
CA GLY A 100 5.19 8.25 -13.76
C GLY A 100 5.52 7.03 -12.89
N GLY A 101 5.11 7.07 -11.62
CA GLY A 101 5.34 5.97 -10.68
C GLY A 101 4.76 4.64 -11.16
N GLU A 102 3.54 4.66 -11.72
CA GLU A 102 2.93 3.48 -12.34
C GLU A 102 3.83 2.84 -13.41
N GLU A 103 4.34 3.62 -14.37
CA GLU A 103 5.24 3.12 -15.43
C GLU A 103 6.52 2.51 -14.85
N LEU A 104 7.06 3.10 -13.77
CA LEU A 104 8.27 2.62 -13.10
C LEU A 104 8.03 1.30 -12.35
N VAL A 105 6.88 1.17 -11.69
CA VAL A 105 6.48 -0.07 -11.00
C VAL A 105 6.23 -1.18 -12.01
N ASP A 106 5.51 -0.90 -13.10
CA ASP A 106 5.27 -1.86 -14.18
C ASP A 106 6.59 -2.32 -14.82
N PHE A 107 7.50 -1.39 -15.09
CA PHE A 107 8.84 -1.71 -15.57
C PHE A 107 9.58 -2.63 -14.60
N TRP A 108 9.56 -2.32 -13.30
CA TRP A 108 10.25 -3.12 -12.30
C TRP A 108 9.67 -4.53 -12.20
N ILE A 109 8.35 -4.68 -12.18
CA ILE A 109 7.67 -5.98 -12.16
C ILE A 109 8.03 -6.79 -13.41
N LEU A 110 8.03 -6.16 -14.59
CA LEU A 110 8.38 -6.84 -15.83
C LEU A 110 9.86 -7.26 -15.86
N ALA A 111 10.76 -6.40 -15.39
CA ALA A 111 12.18 -6.71 -15.28
C ALA A 111 12.45 -7.84 -14.28
N GLU A 112 11.80 -7.83 -13.11
CA GLU A 112 11.94 -8.88 -12.10
C GLU A 112 11.46 -10.25 -12.61
N LYS A 113 10.33 -10.27 -13.33
CA LYS A 113 9.85 -11.48 -14.01
C LYS A 113 10.86 -12.02 -15.02
N ILE A 114 11.45 -11.15 -15.85
CA ILE A 114 12.46 -11.54 -16.83
C ILE A 114 13.70 -12.10 -16.14
N LEU A 115 14.18 -11.43 -15.09
CA LEU A 115 15.38 -11.84 -14.33
C LEU A 115 15.17 -13.14 -13.55
N SER A 116 13.93 -13.51 -13.26
CA SER A 116 13.59 -14.75 -12.55
C SER A 116 13.48 -15.97 -13.47
N ILE A 117 13.52 -15.80 -14.79
CA ILE A 117 13.51 -16.90 -15.76
C ILE A 117 14.92 -17.49 -15.88
N ASP A 118 15.03 -18.82 -15.82
CA ASP A 118 16.26 -19.52 -16.15
C ASP A 118 16.50 -19.45 -17.67
N GLU A 119 17.55 -18.72 -18.08
CA GLU A 119 17.92 -18.55 -19.49
C GLU A 119 18.27 -19.87 -20.19
N MET A 120 18.56 -20.93 -19.43
CA MET A 120 18.88 -22.26 -19.95
C MET A 120 17.65 -23.12 -20.20
N ASP A 121 16.47 -22.72 -19.70
CA ASP A 121 15.21 -23.41 -19.93
C ASP A 121 14.73 -23.15 -21.38
N GLN A 122 14.80 -24.18 -22.21
CA GLN A 122 14.39 -24.10 -23.61
C GLN A 122 12.88 -23.95 -23.78
N GLU A 123 12.07 -24.38 -22.80
CA GLU A 123 10.61 -24.30 -22.88
C GLU A 123 10.11 -22.87 -22.65
N LEU A 124 10.86 -22.09 -21.86
CA LEU A 124 10.52 -20.70 -21.54
C LEU A 124 11.12 -19.67 -22.50
N ARG A 125 11.90 -20.11 -23.50
CA ARG A 125 12.61 -19.22 -24.45
C ARG A 125 11.67 -18.24 -25.15
N ASP A 126 10.55 -18.73 -25.68
CA ASP A 126 9.60 -17.89 -26.42
C ASP A 126 8.89 -16.90 -25.49
N TYR A 127 8.58 -17.33 -24.26
CA TYR A 127 8.00 -16.48 -23.23
C TYR A 127 8.97 -15.36 -22.81
N TYR A 128 10.24 -15.70 -22.53
CA TYR A 128 11.29 -14.74 -22.24
C TYR A 128 11.46 -13.69 -23.36
N LEU A 129 11.54 -14.14 -24.62
CA LEU A 129 11.64 -13.24 -25.77
C LEU A 129 10.41 -12.33 -25.89
N SER A 130 9.21 -12.85 -25.63
CA SER A 130 7.99 -12.05 -25.63
C SER A 130 8.02 -10.95 -24.56
N LEU A 131 8.49 -11.25 -23.34
CA LEU A 131 8.62 -10.27 -22.27
C LEU A 131 9.67 -9.21 -22.59
N LEU A 132 10.82 -9.59 -23.16
CA LEU A 132 11.84 -8.64 -23.61
C LEU A 132 11.30 -7.69 -24.70
N LEU A 133 10.53 -8.21 -25.65
CA LEU A 133 9.91 -7.39 -26.69
C LEU A 133 8.92 -6.39 -26.09
N VAL A 134 8.08 -6.83 -25.15
CA VAL A 134 7.16 -5.94 -24.41
C VAL A 134 7.96 -4.87 -23.66
N LEU A 135 8.94 -5.26 -22.85
CA LEU A 135 9.78 -4.35 -22.06
C LEU A 135 10.40 -3.25 -22.94
N LYS A 136 10.93 -3.64 -24.11
CA LYS A 136 11.53 -2.70 -25.06
C LYS A 136 10.51 -1.76 -25.68
N ALA A 137 9.34 -2.28 -26.06
CA ALA A 137 8.31 -1.52 -26.76
C ALA A 137 7.51 -0.57 -25.84
N THR A 138 7.37 -0.90 -24.56
CA THR A 138 6.59 -0.10 -23.59
C THR A 138 7.48 0.84 -22.79
N HIS A 139 8.53 0.32 -22.16
CA HIS A 139 9.29 1.04 -21.13
C HIS A 139 10.68 1.52 -21.58
N LEU A 140 11.28 0.96 -22.64
CA LEU A 140 12.64 1.36 -23.09
C LEU A 140 12.66 2.09 -24.44
N LYS A 141 11.53 2.65 -24.87
CA LYS A 141 11.44 3.49 -26.07
C LYS A 141 11.82 4.94 -25.79
N GLU A 142 12.20 5.67 -26.83
CA GLU A 142 12.40 7.11 -26.74
C GLU A 142 11.12 7.81 -26.25
N GLY A 143 11.27 8.74 -25.32
CA GLY A 143 10.16 9.44 -24.67
C GLY A 143 9.45 8.68 -23.54
N SER A 144 9.85 7.43 -23.24
CA SER A 144 9.39 6.74 -22.03
C SER A 144 9.96 7.40 -20.76
N ARG A 145 9.23 7.26 -19.65
CA ARG A 145 9.63 7.87 -18.38
C ARG A 145 10.82 7.16 -17.77
N VAL A 146 10.88 5.83 -17.91
CA VAL A 146 12.02 5.01 -17.47
C VAL A 146 13.30 5.49 -18.15
N VAL A 147 13.31 5.66 -19.47
CA VAL A 147 14.49 6.18 -20.18
C VAL A 147 14.78 7.61 -19.76
N ALA A 148 13.78 8.48 -19.64
CA ALA A 148 13.99 9.87 -19.24
C ALA A 148 14.65 10.00 -17.85
N LEU A 149 14.28 9.15 -16.89
CA LEU A 149 14.81 9.18 -15.53
C LEU A 149 16.15 8.45 -15.40
N CYS A 150 16.28 7.26 -15.99
CA CYS A 150 17.48 6.43 -15.86
C CYS A 150 18.64 6.89 -16.75
N ASN A 151 18.38 7.65 -17.82
CA ASN A 151 19.39 8.11 -18.77
C ASN A 151 20.05 9.46 -18.37
N MET A 152 19.68 10.02 -17.21
CA MET A 152 20.18 11.32 -16.71
C MET A 152 21.67 11.35 -16.32
N ASN A 153 22.40 10.21 -16.36
CA ASN A 153 23.77 10.13 -15.85
C ASN A 153 24.86 9.66 -16.84
N ILE A 154 24.56 9.47 -18.12
CA ILE A 154 25.62 9.13 -19.08
C ILE A 154 26.38 10.39 -19.56
N ASN A 155 25.73 11.55 -19.59
CA ASN A 155 26.32 12.79 -20.11
C ASN A 155 26.90 13.74 -19.03
N SER A 156 26.62 13.51 -17.74
CA SER A 156 27.13 14.34 -16.64
C SER A 156 28.59 14.04 -16.24
N GLN A 157 29.21 12.99 -16.80
CA GLN A 157 30.63 12.66 -16.59
C GLN A 157 31.59 13.23 -17.66
N GLN A 158 31.14 14.04 -18.62
CA GLN A 158 32.01 14.63 -19.66
C GLN A 158 32.36 16.12 -19.50
N LEU A 159 32.01 16.78 -18.38
CA LEU A 159 32.33 18.20 -18.15
C LEU A 159 33.49 18.47 -17.17
N VAL A 160 34.35 17.49 -16.90
CA VAL A 160 35.65 17.72 -16.25
C VAL A 160 36.76 17.02 -17.03
N ARG A 161 37.19 17.64 -18.12
CA ARG A 161 38.55 17.52 -18.67
C ARG A 161 39.00 18.87 -19.20
#